data_AF-R7I186-F1
#
_entry.id   AF-R7I186-F1
#
_cell.length_a   1.000
_cell.length_b   1.000
_cell.length_c   1.000
_cell.angle_alpha   90.00
_cell.angle_beta   90.00
_cell.angle_gamma   90.00
#
_symmetry.space_group_name_H-M   'P 1'
#
loop_
_entity.id
_entity.type
_entity.pdbx_description
1 polymer ?
#
loop_
_entity_poly.entity_id
_entity_poly.type
_entity_poly.pdbx_seq_one_letter_code
_entity_poly.pdbx_strand_id
1 'polypeptide(L)'
;MLYNRTPITSGDSFVRVSKPQVGDIVAMNTNHGTTHWAIAKKINSNGTVTLIEQNWKWTQSSATQCVVNRTVRSSSVRFFRLKSEANTTTVSLTVED
;
A
#
# COMPACT_ATOMS: atom_id res chain seq x y z
N MET A 1 7.37 15.45 -10.08
CA MET A 1 7.82 14.06 -10.36
C MET A 1 7.46 13.16 -9.17
N LEU A 2 6.80 12.03 -9.40
CA LEU A 2 6.65 10.99 -8.38
C LEU A 2 8.00 10.30 -8.19
N TYR A 3 8.61 10.38 -7.01
CA TYR A 3 9.87 9.67 -6.76
C TYR A 3 9.63 8.18 -7.04
N ASN A 4 10.43 7.58 -7.93
CA ASN A 4 10.22 6.20 -8.38
C ASN A 4 10.69 5.18 -7.33
N ARG A 5 10.15 5.29 -6.12
CA ARG A 5 10.41 4.37 -5.02
C ARG A 5 9.36 3.26 -5.06
N THR A 6 9.83 2.03 -4.92
CA THR A 6 9.03 0.81 -4.79
C THR A 6 9.29 0.26 -3.39
N PRO A 7 8.26 -0.16 -2.64
CA PRO A 7 8.47 -0.82 -1.36
C PRO A 7 9.31 -2.10 -1.55
N ILE A 8 10.18 -2.38 -0.60
CA ILE A 8 11.04 -3.57 -0.58
C ILE A 8 10.49 -4.58 0.42
N THR A 9 10.78 -5.86 0.19
CA THR A 9 10.42 -6.98 1.08
C THR A 9 11.56 -8.00 1.08
N SER A 10 11.54 -8.93 2.02
CA SER A 10 12.49 -10.05 2.12
C SER A 10 11.71 -11.36 1.99
N GLY A 11 11.83 -12.03 0.84
CA GLY A 11 11.19 -13.32 0.57
C GLY A 11 9.93 -13.26 -0.31
N ASP A 12 9.29 -12.10 -0.41
CA ASP A 12 8.16 -11.86 -1.32
C ASP A 12 8.53 -10.87 -2.44
N SER A 13 7.54 -10.39 -3.20
CA SER A 13 7.71 -9.26 -4.12
C SER A 13 6.57 -8.26 -4.04
N PHE A 14 6.83 -6.99 -4.35
CA PHE A 14 5.78 -5.99 -4.55
C PHE A 14 5.61 -5.70 -6.04
N VAL A 15 4.35 -5.73 -6.50
CA VAL A 15 4.00 -5.35 -7.88
C VAL A 15 3.19 -4.06 -7.88
N ARG A 16 3.51 -3.16 -8.82
CA ARG A 16 2.69 -1.95 -9.03
C ARG A 16 1.37 -2.35 -9.69
N VAL A 17 0.25 -1.85 -9.18
CA VAL A 17 -1.09 -2.14 -9.70
C VAL A 17 -1.84 -0.87 -10.10
N SER A 18 -2.70 -0.98 -11.11
CA SER A 18 -3.58 0.11 -11.57
C SER A 18 -4.99 0.04 -10.99
N LYS A 19 -5.41 -1.14 -10.52
CA LYS A 19 -6.69 -1.39 -9.85
C LYS A 19 -6.44 -1.64 -8.36
N PRO A 20 -6.66 -0.64 -7.49
CA PRO A 20 -6.35 -0.76 -6.07
C PRO A 20 -7.32 -1.73 -5.38
N GLN A 21 -6.83 -2.38 -4.32
CA GLN A 21 -7.59 -3.22 -3.41
C GLN A 21 -7.29 -2.81 -1.96
N VAL A 22 -8.16 -3.22 -1.04
CA VAL A 22 -7.89 -3.09 0.40
C VAL A 22 -6.60 -3.84 0.72
N GLY A 23 -5.73 -3.23 1.52
CA GLY A 23 -4.42 -3.77 1.91
C GLY A 23 -3.26 -3.35 1.02
N ASP A 24 -3.49 -2.77 -0.16
CA ASP A 24 -2.40 -2.27 -1.01
C ASP A 24 -1.60 -1.17 -0.31
N ILE A 25 -0.28 -1.15 -0.54
CA ILE A 25 0.58 -0.04 -0.16
C ILE A 25 0.32 1.12 -1.12
N VAL A 26 0.04 2.30 -0.55
CA VAL A 26 -0.20 3.55 -1.27
C VAL A 26 1.05 4.41 -1.19
N ALA A 27 1.57 4.84 -2.35
CA ALA A 27 2.68 5.78 -2.44
C ALA A 27 2.21 7.10 -3.04
N MET A 28 2.50 8.20 -2.35
CA MET A 28 2.14 9.55 -2.80
C MET A 28 3.27 10.53 -2.57
N ASN A 29 3.27 11.63 -3.32
CA ASN A 29 4.23 12.71 -3.10
C ASN A 29 3.81 13.60 -1.93
N THR A 30 4.79 14.07 -1.19
CA THR A 30 4.64 15.22 -0.30
C THR A 30 5.04 16.52 -1.01
N ASN A 31 4.70 17.65 -0.41
CA ASN A 31 5.05 18.97 -0.95
C ASN A 31 6.55 19.27 -0.80
N HIS A 32 7.28 18.43 -0.06
CA HIS A 32 8.71 18.56 0.23
C HIS A 32 9.56 17.65 -0.67
N GLY A 33 8.99 17.10 -1.74
CA GLY A 33 9.72 16.18 -2.62
C GLY A 33 10.09 14.87 -1.92
N THR A 34 9.27 14.37 -1.01
CA THR A 34 9.45 13.03 -0.41
C THR A 34 8.27 12.12 -0.76
N THR A 35 8.46 10.80 -0.60
CA THR A 35 7.37 9.84 -0.74
C THR A 35 6.74 9.61 0.64
N HIS A 36 5.42 9.77 0.70
CA HIS A 36 4.61 9.35 1.84
C HIS A 36 3.97 7.99 1.54
N TRP A 37 3.89 7.17 2.57
CA TRP A 37 3.39 5.80 2.49
C TRP A 37 2.16 5.64 3.37
N ALA A 38 1.21 4.85 2.89
CA ALA A 38 -0.02 4.51 3.59
C ALA A 38 -0.50 3.11 3.15
N ILE A 39 -1.55 2.61 3.80
CA ILE A 39 -2.24 1.38 3.42
C ILE A 39 -3.66 1.74 2.97
N ALA A 40 -4.13 1.14 1.88
CA ALA A 40 -5.50 1.28 1.42
C ALA A 40 -6.45 0.56 2.40
N LYS A 41 -7.19 1.33 3.20
CA LYS A 41 -8.20 0.81 4.14
C LYS A 41 -9.49 0.43 3.42
N LYS A 42 -9.91 1.24 2.46
CA LYS A 42 -11.15 1.07 1.70
C LYS A 42 -11.02 1.68 0.31
N ILE A 43 -11.51 0.96 -0.70
CA ILE A 43 -11.68 1.49 -2.05
C ILE A 43 -13.10 2.02 -2.18
N ASN A 44 -13.27 3.31 -2.44
CA ASN A 44 -14.58 3.94 -2.54
C ASN A 44 -15.06 3.95 -4.00
N SER A 45 -16.36 3.81 -4.20
CA SER A 45 -17.00 3.82 -5.54
C SER A 45 -16.81 5.14 -6.30
N ASN A 46 -16.54 6.23 -5.59
CA ASN A 46 -16.31 7.56 -6.17
C ASN A 46 -14.87 7.81 -6.65
N GLY A 47 -14.06 6.75 -6.81
CA GLY A 47 -12.68 6.87 -7.29
C GLY A 47 -11.69 7.42 -6.26
N THR A 48 -12.03 7.33 -4.96
CA THR A 48 -11.12 7.66 -3.85
C THR A 48 -10.72 6.42 -3.06
N VAL A 49 -9.64 6.53 -2.30
CA VAL A 49 -9.19 5.51 -1.35
C VAL A 49 -9.11 6.12 0.04
N THR A 50 -9.71 5.45 1.02
CA THR A 50 -9.54 5.76 2.44
C THR A 50 -8.28 5.08 2.95
N LEU A 51 -7.48 5.79 3.75
CA LEU A 51 -6.14 5.37 4.14
C LEU A 51 -6.05 4.98 5.63
N ILE A 52 -5.15 4.05 5.93
CA ILE A 52 -4.46 3.95 7.22
C ILE A 52 -3.06 4.53 6.99
N GLU A 53 -2.66 5.51 7.79
CA GLU A 53 -1.36 6.18 7.63
C GLU A 53 -0.83 6.66 8.97
N GLN A 54 0.46 6.99 9.01
CA GLN A 54 1.15 7.58 10.16
C GLN A 54 1.95 8.79 9.67
N ASN A 55 2.30 9.72 10.56
CA ASN A 55 3.20 10.84 10.25
C ASN A 55 2.75 11.67 9.01
N TRP A 56 1.43 11.85 8.83
CA TRP A 56 0.90 12.62 7.71
C TRP A 56 0.71 14.07 8.12
N LYS A 57 1.70 14.95 7.83
CA LYS A 57 1.71 16.44 7.76
C LYS A 57 0.90 17.29 8.78
N TRP A 58 0.09 16.68 9.62
CA TRP A 58 -0.84 17.27 10.55
C TRP A 58 -0.11 17.31 11.87
N THR A 59 0.34 18.49 12.26
CA THR A 59 1.12 18.67 13.49
C THR A 59 0.21 19.14 14.61
N GLN A 60 0.28 18.50 15.77
CA GLN A 60 -0.39 18.92 16.99
C GLN A 60 0.64 18.92 18.12
N SER A 61 0.81 20.07 18.79
CA SER A 61 1.78 20.24 19.90
C SER A 61 3.19 19.72 19.55
N SER A 62 3.71 20.11 18.39
CA SER A 62 5.03 19.70 17.84
C SER A 62 5.17 18.21 17.45
N ALA A 63 4.15 17.38 17.65
CA ALA A 63 4.13 16.00 17.16
C ALA A 63 3.43 15.92 15.80
N THR A 64 4.01 15.18 14.84
CA THR A 64 3.35 14.90 13.57
C THR A 64 2.43 13.69 13.72
N GLN A 65 1.15 13.93 13.47
CA GLN A 65 0.04 13.00 13.59
C GLN A 65 -0.44 12.54 12.21
N CYS A 66 -1.48 11.73 12.18
CA CYS A 66 -2.19 11.34 10.96
C CYS A 66 -3.66 11.73 11.03
N VAL A 67 -4.26 12.02 9.88
CA VAL A 67 -5.70 12.26 9.79
C VAL A 67 -6.41 10.92 9.66
N VAL A 68 -7.27 10.60 10.64
CA VAL A 68 -8.05 9.36 10.63
C VAL A 68 -8.99 9.34 9.42
N ASN A 69 -8.97 8.24 8.67
CA ASN A 69 -9.79 8.03 7.47
C ASN A 69 -9.62 9.10 6.38
N ARG A 70 -8.43 9.69 6.24
CA ARG A 70 -8.15 10.58 5.11
C ARG A 70 -8.40 9.87 3.79
N THR A 71 -9.02 10.59 2.85
CA THR A 71 -9.28 10.10 1.50
C THR A 71 -8.40 10.82 0.48
N VAL A 72 -7.98 10.08 -0.54
CA VAL A 72 -7.22 10.60 -1.69
C VAL A 72 -7.83 10.11 -3.00
N ARG A 73 -7.66 10.87 -4.08
CA ARG A 73 -8.02 10.39 -5.42
C ARG A 73 -7.09 9.26 -5.83
N SER A 74 -7.65 8.13 -6.26
CA SER A 74 -6.85 6.98 -6.72
C SER A 74 -5.91 7.36 -7.86
N SER A 75 -6.31 8.30 -8.72
CA SER A 75 -5.50 8.79 -9.84
C SER A 75 -4.29 9.65 -9.44
N SER A 76 -4.23 10.15 -8.20
CA SER A 76 -3.13 10.97 -7.71
C SER A 76 -2.02 10.20 -6.99
N VAL A 77 -2.20 8.89 -6.82
CA VAL A 77 -1.31 8.02 -6.04
C VAL A 77 -0.94 6.77 -6.82
N ARG A 78 0.05 6.02 -6.32
CA ARG A 78 0.43 4.70 -6.86
C ARG A 78 0.10 3.63 -5.84
N PHE A 79 -0.20 2.44 -6.32
CA PHE A 79 -0.52 1.29 -5.51
C PHE A 79 0.47 0.15 -5.76
N PHE A 80 0.84 -0.54 -4.69
CA PHE A 80 1.70 -1.71 -4.72
C PHE A 80 1.04 -2.84 -3.93
N ARG A 81 1.01 -4.03 -4.51
CA ARG A 81 0.44 -5.23 -3.90
C ARG A 81 1.55 -6.21 -3.55
N LEU A 82 1.52 -6.75 -2.34
CA LEU A 82 2.39 -7.85 -1.95
C LEU A 82 1.95 -9.08 -2.74
N LYS A 83 2.89 -9.67 -3.47
CA LYS A 83 2.75 -10.96 -4.12
C LYS A 83 3.67 -11.91 -3.36
N SER A 84 3.08 -12.73 -2.51
CA SER A 84 3.85 -13.79 -1.86
C SER A 84 4.19 -14.86 -2.88
N GLU A 85 5.43 -15.35 -2.86
CA GLU A 85 5.74 -16.56 -3.62
C GLU A 85 4.99 -17.71 -2.95
N ALA A 86 4.18 -18.43 -3.71
CA ALA A 86 3.43 -19.56 -3.16
C ALA A 86 4.46 -20.57 -2.62
N ASN A 87 4.48 -20.75 -1.29
CA ASN A 87 5.23 -21.83 -0.67
C ASN A 87 4.53 -23.14 -1.04
N THR A 88 4.87 -23.65 -2.23
CA THR A 88 4.19 -24.79 -2.85
C THR A 88 4.77 -26.04 -2.22
N THR A 89 4.21 -26.47 -1.09
CA THR A 89 4.54 -27.78 -0.54
C THR A 89 3.86 -28.84 -1.40
N THR A 90 4.63 -29.48 -2.28
CA THR A 90 4.16 -30.69 -2.97
C THR A 90 3.95 -31.79 -1.93
N VAL A 91 2.69 -32.12 -1.65
CA VAL A 91 2.35 -33.31 -0.87
C VAL A 91 2.17 -34.46 -1.85
N SER A 92 3.12 -35.39 -1.87
CA SER A 92 2.95 -36.66 -2.57
C SER A 92 2.04 -37.55 -1.72
N LEU A 93 0.84 -37.84 -2.22
CA LEU A 93 -0.03 -38.86 -1.66
C LEU A 93 0.33 -40.20 -2.30
N THR A 94 0.85 -41.13 -1.51
CA THR A 94 0.94 -42.54 -1.91
C THR A 94 -0.40 -43.19 -1.61
N VAL A 95 -1.06 -43.75 -2.63
CA VAL A 95 -2.22 -44.63 -2.43
C VAL A 95 -1.66 -46.04 -2.25
N GLU A 96 -1.89 -46.66 -1.09
CA GLU A 96 -1.64 -48.08 -0.90
C GLU A 96 -2.91 -48.86 -1.28
N ASP A 97 -2.73 -49.92 -2.08
CA ASP A 97 -3.79 -50.81 -2.58
C ASP A 97 -4.42 -51.68 -1.48
#